data_AF-A0A917XQ35-F1
#
_entry.id   AF-A0A917XQ35-F1
#
_cell.length_a   1.000
_cell.length_b   1.000
_cell.length_c   1.000
_cell.angle_alpha   90.00
_cell.angle_beta   90.00
_cell.angle_gamma   90.00
#
_symmetry.space_group_name_H-M   'P 1'
#
loop_
_entity.id
_entity.type
_entity.pdbx_description
1 polymer ?
#
loop_
_entity_poly.entity_id
_entity_poly.type
_entity_poly.pdbx_seq_one_letter_code
_entity_poly.pdbx_strand_id
1 'polypeptide(L)'
;MVAQVREELGALLAAGLDVVLDHGLWLRSDRVEWKQLVTEAVGVPRLLYFPVERAELLRRLAGRNEREDANALTVTESALDDFYARFEPPHGEDAEVIPPGSF
;
A
#
# COMPACT_ATOMS: atom_id res chain seq x y z
N MET A 1 -2.95 -9.05 -12.78
CA MET A 1 -2.83 -7.73 -13.45
C MET A 1 -3.71 -6.73 -12.71
N VAL A 2 -3.40 -5.43 -12.70
CA VAL A 2 -4.19 -4.40 -11.96
C VAL A 2 -5.68 -4.44 -12.28
N ALA A 3 -6.07 -4.73 -13.53
CA ALA A 3 -7.47 -4.85 -13.94
C ALA A 3 -8.22 -5.98 -13.19
N GLN A 4 -7.58 -7.13 -13.01
CA GLN A 4 -8.19 -8.27 -12.30
C GLN A 4 -8.45 -7.92 -10.83
N VAL A 5 -7.53 -7.20 -10.18
CA VAL A 5 -7.72 -6.77 -8.79
C VAL A 5 -8.90 -5.80 -8.65
N ARG A 6 -9.14 -4.94 -9.66
CA ARG A 6 -10.29 -4.03 -9.68
C ARG A 6 -11.61 -4.76 -9.82
N GLU A 7 -11.67 -5.72 -10.74
CA GLU A 7 -12.86 -6.55 -10.94
C GLU A 7 -13.20 -7.35 -9.68
N GLU A 8 -12.19 -7.96 -9.06
CA GLU A 8 -12.35 -8.74 -7.83
C GLU A 8 -12.78 -7.86 -6.65
N LEU A 9 -12.14 -6.69 -6.48
CA LEU A 9 -12.55 -5.70 -5.47
C LEU A 9 -14.02 -5.30 -5.66
N GLY A 10 -14.43 -4.98 -6.88
CA GLY A 10 -15.83 -4.62 -7.17
C GLY A 10 -16.81 -5.74 -6.84
N ALA A 11 -16.48 -6.99 -7.17
CA ALA A 11 -17.31 -8.16 -6.87
C ALA A 11 -17.44 -8.41 -5.35
N LEU A 12 -16.34 -8.28 -4.60
CA LEU A 12 -16.35 -8.47 -3.15
C LEU A 12 -17.13 -7.36 -2.43
N LEU A 13 -16.98 -6.11 -2.86
CA LEU A 13 -17.76 -4.98 -2.34
C LEU A 13 -19.26 -5.14 -2.65
N ALA A 14 -19.61 -5.57 -3.87
CA ALA A 14 -21.00 -5.84 -4.24
C ALA A 14 -21.63 -6.99 -3.42
N ALA A 15 -20.80 -7.91 -2.92
CA ALA A 15 -21.22 -8.97 -2.00
C ALA A 15 -21.36 -8.48 -0.54
N GLY A 16 -21.08 -7.20 -0.25
CA GLY A 16 -21.17 -6.61 1.09
C GLY A 16 -20.05 -7.04 2.03
N LEU A 17 -18.90 -7.46 1.49
CA LEU A 17 -17.75 -7.90 2.28
C LEU A 17 -16.79 -6.74 2.58
N ASP A 18 -16.17 -6.80 3.75
CA ASP A 18 -15.02 -5.95 4.08
C ASP A 18 -13.77 -6.47 3.37
N VAL A 19 -13.05 -5.61 2.65
CA VAL A 19 -11.90 -5.98 1.82
C VAL A 19 -10.67 -5.16 2.20
N VAL A 20 -9.53 -5.84 2.34
CA VAL A 20 -8.21 -5.19 2.45
C VAL A 20 -7.54 -5.22 1.09
N LEU A 21 -7.30 -4.04 0.52
CA LEU A 21 -6.50 -3.87 -0.69
C LEU A 21 -5.03 -3.67 -0.31
N ASP A 22 -4.24 -4.74 -0.33
CA ASP A 22 -2.79 -4.67 -0.17
C ASP A 22 -2.13 -4.36 -1.52
N HIS A 23 -2.22 -3.09 -1.92
CA HIS A 23 -1.55 -2.55 -3.10
C HIS A 23 -0.65 -1.40 -2.67
N GLY A 24 0.48 -1.19 -3.36
CA GLY A 24 1.49 -0.21 -2.93
C GLY A 24 0.94 1.21 -2.72
N LEU A 25 -0.01 1.65 -3.57
CA LEU A 25 -0.68 2.96 -3.48
C LEU A 25 0.31 4.16 -3.38
N TRP A 26 1.39 4.09 -4.15
CA TRP A 26 2.53 5.03 -4.05
C TRP A 26 2.17 6.44 -4.48
N LEU A 27 1.35 6.57 -5.53
CA LEU A 27 0.96 7.85 -6.08
C LEU A 27 -0.39 8.28 -5.51
N ARG A 28 -0.55 9.59 -5.34
CA ARG A 28 -1.83 10.20 -4.96
C ARG A 28 -2.90 9.90 -6.01
N SER A 29 -2.55 9.91 -7.30
CA SER A 29 -3.48 9.56 -8.39
C SER A 29 -4.07 8.18 -8.18
N ASP A 30 -3.24 7.20 -7.82
CA ASP A 30 -3.67 5.82 -7.61
C ASP A 30 -4.64 5.76 -6.42
N ARG A 31 -4.31 6.42 -5.30
CA ARG A 31 -5.18 6.47 -4.12
C ARG A 31 -6.53 7.11 -4.43
N VAL A 32 -6.56 8.18 -5.21
CA VAL A 32 -7.80 8.83 -5.65
C VAL A 32 -8.64 7.85 -6.48
N GLU A 33 -8.01 7.17 -7.44
CA GLU A 33 -8.70 6.25 -8.34
C GLU A 33 -9.30 5.04 -7.60
N TRP A 34 -8.54 4.44 -6.68
CA TRP A 34 -9.04 3.34 -5.86
C TRP A 34 -10.15 3.76 -4.92
N LYS A 35 -10.06 4.96 -4.32
CA LYS A 35 -11.15 5.52 -3.48
C LYS A 35 -12.43 5.75 -4.29
N GLN A 36 -12.30 6.25 -5.52
CA GLN A 36 -13.44 6.43 -6.42
C GLN A 36 -14.13 5.11 -6.70
N LEU A 37 -13.37 4.07 -7.08
CA LEU A 37 -13.90 2.73 -7.32
C LEU A 37 -14.69 2.19 -6.11
N VAL A 38 -14.13 2.30 -4.90
CA VAL A 38 -14.81 1.85 -3.68
C VAL A 38 -16.10 2.64 -3.43
N THR A 39 -16.07 3.96 -3.63
CA THR A 39 -17.22 4.84 -3.42
C THR A 39 -18.34 4.57 -4.43
N GLU A 40 -17.99 4.33 -5.70
CA GLU A 40 -18.93 3.96 -6.77
C GLU A 40 -19.62 2.62 -6.48
N ALA A 41 -18.92 1.70 -5.82
CA ALA A 41 -19.47 0.43 -5.34
C ALA A 41 -20.25 0.57 -4.02
N VAL A 42 -20.57 1.80 -3.56
CA VAL A 42 -21.28 2.10 -2.30
C VAL A 42 -20.49 1.66 -1.05
N GLY A 43 -19.20 1.40 -1.20
CA GLY A 43 -18.28 1.11 -0.09
C GLY A 43 -17.79 2.39 0.60
N VAL A 44 -17.24 2.22 1.80
CA VAL A 44 -16.63 3.32 2.57
C VAL A 44 -15.11 3.13 2.56
N PRO A 45 -14.34 3.89 1.75
CA PRO A 45 -12.90 3.70 1.69
C PRO A 45 -12.23 4.18 2.98
N ARG A 46 -11.32 3.35 3.52
CA ARG A 46 -10.40 3.73 4.60
C ARG A 46 -8.97 3.62 4.09
N LEU A 47 -8.20 4.67 4.24
CA LEU A 47 -6.79 4.71 3.86
C LEU A 47 -5.93 4.58 5.12
N LEU A 48 -5.26 3.45 5.28
CA LEU A 48 -4.30 3.24 6.37
C LEU A 48 -2.90 3.60 5.89
N TYR A 49 -2.23 4.49 6.60
CA TYR A 49 -0.86 4.91 6.31
C TYR A 49 0.08 4.48 7.42
N PHE A 50 1.11 3.72 7.07
CA PHE A 50 2.11 3.20 8.00
C PHE A 50 3.42 3.94 7.80
N PRO A 51 3.65 5.08 8.46
CA PRO A 51 4.94 5.75 8.40
C PRO A 51 6.01 4.87 9.04
N VAL A 52 7.06 4.59 8.29
CA VAL A 52 8.23 3.86 8.78
C VAL A 52 9.48 4.67 8.44
N GLU A 53 10.31 4.89 9.44
CA GLU A 53 11.59 5.59 9.27
C GLU A 53 12.51 4.83 8.31
N ARG A 54 13.27 5.57 7.48
CA ARG A 54 14.19 4.98 6.49
C ARG A 54 15.17 3.98 7.12
N ALA A 55 15.69 4.31 8.31
CA ALA A 55 16.61 3.44 9.04
C ALA A 55 15.96 2.08 9.39
N GLU A 56 14.68 2.08 9.75
CA GLU A 56 13.93 0.86 10.05
C GLU A 56 13.64 0.05 8.78
N LEU A 57 13.33 0.72 7.65
CA LEU A 57 13.18 0.05 6.36
C LEU A 57 14.47 -0.65 5.94
N LEU A 58 15.62 0.03 6.03
CA LEU A 58 16.92 -0.56 5.72
C LEU A 58 17.25 -1.76 6.61
N ARG A 59 16.98 -1.66 7.93
CA ARG A 59 17.16 -2.77 8.87
C ARG A 59 16.34 -4.00 8.45
N ARG A 60 15.08 -3.80 8.06
CA ARG A 60 14.20 -4.89 7.58
C ARG A 60 14.66 -5.45 6.23
N LEU A 61 15.11 -4.58 5.31
CA LEU A 61 15.62 -4.99 4.01
C LEU A 61 16.89 -5.83 4.13
N ALA A 62 17.80 -5.49 5.05
CA ALA A 62 19.01 -6.30 5.29
C ALA A 62 18.64 -7.75 5.61
N GLY A 63 17.74 -7.98 6.57
CA GLY A 63 17.28 -9.34 6.91
C GLY A 63 16.44 -10.01 5.82
N ARG A 64 15.71 -9.24 5.00
CA ARG A 64 14.93 -9.80 3.89
C ARG A 64 15.81 -10.21 2.71
N ASN A 65 16.85 -9.43 2.41
CA ASN A 65 17.76 -9.69 1.30
C ASN A 65 18.64 -10.94 1.52
N GLU A 66 18.70 -11.46 2.76
CA GLU A 66 19.36 -12.73 3.09
C GLU A 66 18.48 -13.96 2.80
N ARG A 67 17.20 -13.76 2.50
CA ARG A 67 16.24 -14.84 2.21
C ARG A 67 16.17 -15.09 0.71
N GLU A 68 15.87 -16.33 0.32
CA GLU A 68 15.73 -16.74 -1.08
C GLU A 68 14.29 -17.15 -1.45
N ASP A 69 13.32 -16.92 -0.55
CA ASP A 69 11.93 -17.25 -0.83
C ASP A 69 11.25 -16.26 -1.80
N ALA A 70 10.09 -16.64 -2.32
CA ALA A 70 9.36 -15.85 -3.31
C ALA A 70 8.97 -14.43 -2.83
N ASN A 71 9.00 -14.16 -1.52
CA ASN A 71 8.73 -12.83 -0.96
C ASN A 71 10.01 -12.04 -0.64
N ALA A 72 11.18 -12.58 -0.96
CA ALA A 72 12.49 -12.00 -0.68
C ALA A 72 13.07 -11.29 -1.91
N LEU A 73 12.29 -10.39 -2.53
CA LEU A 73 12.84 -9.53 -3.57
C LEU A 73 13.97 -8.68 -2.98
N THR A 74 15.17 -8.86 -3.53
CA THR A 74 16.35 -8.08 -3.14
C THR A 74 16.15 -6.62 -3.50
N VAL A 75 16.13 -5.75 -2.48
CA VAL A 75 16.05 -4.30 -2.65
C VAL A 75 17.33 -3.70 -2.09
N THR A 76 18.11 -3.05 -2.95
CA THR A 76 19.32 -2.32 -2.55
C THR A 76 18.94 -0.99 -1.89
N GLU A 77 19.87 -0.39 -1.16
CA GLU A 77 19.69 0.95 -0.61
C GLU A 77 19.39 1.99 -1.70
N SER A 78 20.07 1.93 -2.85
CA SER A 78 19.82 2.82 -3.98
C SER A 78 18.41 2.65 -4.56
N ALA A 79 17.89 1.41 -4.62
CA ALA A 79 16.53 1.16 -5.06
C ALA A 79 15.52 1.71 -4.05
N LEU A 80 15.81 1.64 -2.74
CA LEU A 80 14.97 2.27 -1.73
C LEU A 80 14.92 3.80 -1.90
N ASP A 81 16.04 4.44 -2.22
CA ASP A 81 16.08 5.88 -2.49
C ASP A 81 15.25 6.25 -3.72
N ASP A 82 15.31 5.45 -4.79
CA ASP A 82 14.44 5.62 -5.97
C ASP A 82 12.95 5.45 -5.62
N PHE A 83 12.63 4.58 -4.66
CA PHE A 83 11.26 4.40 -4.18
C PHE A 83 10.77 5.62 -3.41
N TYR A 84 11.60 6.17 -2.52
CA TYR A 84 11.30 7.41 -1.80
C TYR A 84 11.10 8.60 -2.75
N ALA A 85 11.92 8.72 -3.80
CA ALA A 85 11.82 9.81 -4.76
C ALA A 85 10.49 9.82 -5.55
N ARG A 86 9.86 8.64 -5.69
CA ARG A 86 8.61 8.45 -6.43
C ARG A 86 7.38 8.35 -5.54
N PHE A 87 7.57 8.13 -4.23
CA PHE A 87 6.50 7.97 -3.28
C PHE A 87 5.90 9.32 -2.90
N GLU A 88 4.57 9.44 -3.01
CA GLU A 88 3.83 10.62 -2.58
C GLU A 88 3.13 10.31 -1.26
N PRO A 89 3.64 10.79 -0.10
CA PRO A 89 3.00 10.56 1.18
C PRO A 89 1.54 11.04 1.18
N PRO A 90 0.61 10.32 1.83
CA PRO A 90 -0.76 10.78 1.95
C PRO A 90 -0.84 12.18 2.56
N HIS A 91 -1.55 13.10 1.90
CA HIS A 91 -1.69 14.48 2.37
C HIS A 91 -3.07 15.04 2.08
N GLY A 92 -3.83 15.37 3.13
CA GLY A 92 -5.20 15.87 3.01
C GLY A 92 -6.18 14.84 2.44
N GLU A 93 -5.87 13.56 2.60
CA GLU A 93 -6.63 12.42 2.06
C GLU A 93 -7.32 11.60 3.17
N ASP A 94 -7.51 12.18 4.36
CA ASP A 94 -8.10 11.51 5.53
C ASP A 94 -7.48 10.14 5.82
N ALA A 95 -6.16 10.05 5.63
CA ALA A 95 -5.40 8.84 5.92
C ALA A 95 -5.30 8.65 7.43
N GLU A 96 -5.64 7.46 7.90
CA GLU A 96 -5.42 7.05 9.27
C GLU A 96 -3.95 6.65 9.44
N VAL A 97 -3.21 7.46 10.20
CA VAL A 97 -1.79 7.20 10.46
C VAL A 97 -1.68 6.15 11.54
N ILE A 98 -1.09 5.00 11.20
CA ILE A 98 -0.90 3.88 12.11
C ILE A 98 0.54 3.91 12.65
N PRO A 99 0.75 4.18 13.95
CA PRO A 99 2.09 4.24 14.50
C PRO A 99 2.76 2.86 14.54
N PRO A 100 4.10 2.80 14.51
CA PRO A 100 4.84 1.57 14.72
C PRO A 100 4.44 0.88 16.05
N GLY A 101 4.24 -0.44 16.01
CA GLY A 101 3.89 -1.24 17.20
C GLY A 101 2.41 -1.21 17.59
N SER A 102 1.52 -0.75 16.69
CA SER A 102 0.07 -0.76 16.94
C SER A 102 -0.58 -2.15 16.95
N PHE A 103 0.14 -3.19 16.50
CA PHE A 103 -0.34 -4.57 16.41
C PHE A 103 0.80 -5.55 16.78
#